data_AF-A0A7S0EBA9-F1
#
_entry.id   AF-A0A7S0EBA9-F1
#
_cell.length_a   1.000
_cell.length_b   1.000
_cell.length_c   1.000
_cell.angle_alpha   90.00
_cell.angle_beta   90.00
_cell.angle_gamma   90.00
#
_symmetry.space_group_name_H-M   'P 1'
#
loop_
_entity.id
_entity.type
_entity.pdbx_description
1 polymer ?
#
loop_
_entity_poly.entity_id
_entity_poly.type
_entity_poly.pdbx_seq_one_letter_code
_entity_poly.pdbx_strand_id
1 'polypeptide(L)'
;RTERLRYAVMSCSNWGWGYFNAYEAAARYELDFWMHVGDFLYENGEDIYPSPAQAVRFAPPPYGLQPPHEAITLKDYRARHALYRQDPGLQSLSASAALIAIWDDHEIANNPWTGGALNHNPGEGEWEERKANAIRAYHEWMPTRAEP
;
A
#
# COMPACT_ATOMS: atom_id res chain seq x y z
N ARG A 1 27.49 11.45 17.03
CA ARG A 1 27.96 10.53 15.96
C ARG A 1 27.37 9.18 16.28
N THR A 2 26.60 8.57 15.39
CA THR A 2 26.07 7.21 15.57
C THR A 2 27.15 6.20 15.16
N GLU A 3 27.43 5.22 16.01
CA GLU A 3 28.44 4.17 15.72
C GLU A 3 27.86 3.00 14.90
N ARG A 4 26.53 2.84 14.88
CA ARG A 4 25.82 1.81 14.13
C ARG A 4 24.42 2.28 13.75
N LEU A 5 24.05 2.10 12.48
CA LEU A 5 22.69 2.35 11.97
C LEU A 5 22.04 1.01 11.58
N ARG A 6 20.80 0.77 11.99
CA ARG A 6 20.00 -0.40 11.63
C ARG A 6 18.66 0.06 11.08
N TYR A 7 18.33 -0.35 9.87
CA TYR A 7 17.05 -0.06 9.25
C TYR A 7 16.57 -1.25 8.43
N ALA A 8 15.25 -1.31 8.23
CA ALA A 8 14.61 -2.26 7.32
C ALA A 8 14.17 -1.54 6.04
N VAL A 9 14.10 -2.29 4.93
CA VAL A 9 13.58 -1.81 3.64
C VAL A 9 12.51 -2.78 3.17
N MET A 10 11.34 -2.24 2.84
CA MET A 10 10.17 -2.98 2.37
C MET A 10 9.66 -2.38 1.06
N SER A 11 9.04 -3.21 0.23
CA SER A 11 8.32 -2.81 -0.98
C SER A 11 7.30 -3.90 -1.34
N CYS A 12 6.41 -3.62 -2.30
CA CYS A 12 5.56 -4.61 -2.95
C CYS A 12 4.73 -5.46 -1.97
N SER A 13 3.90 -4.79 -1.16
CA SER A 13 3.21 -5.41 -0.03
C SER A 13 1.79 -5.88 -0.35
N ASN A 14 1.61 -6.56 -1.48
CA ASN A 14 0.26 -6.93 -1.93
C ASN A 14 -0.48 -7.83 -0.90
N TRP A 15 -1.66 -7.38 -0.49
CA TRP A 15 -2.52 -8.02 0.50
C TRP A 15 -2.92 -9.46 0.15
N GLY A 16 -3.21 -9.75 -1.12
CA GLY A 16 -3.68 -11.07 -1.54
C GLY A 16 -2.56 -12.10 -1.66
N TRP A 17 -1.33 -11.66 -1.95
CA TRP A 17 -0.17 -12.52 -2.17
C TRP A 17 0.42 -13.11 -0.88
N GLY A 18 0.05 -12.60 0.30
CA GLY A 18 0.50 -13.21 1.55
C GLY A 18 0.21 -12.40 2.81
N TYR A 19 0.63 -12.98 3.94
CA TYR A 19 0.61 -12.30 5.23
C TYR A 19 1.90 -11.53 5.44
N PHE A 20 1.85 -10.41 6.17
CA PHE A 20 3.01 -9.55 6.37
C PHE A 20 3.96 -10.06 7.47
N ASN A 21 4.27 -11.36 7.45
CA ASN A 21 5.20 -12.00 8.37
C ASN A 21 6.60 -11.37 8.30
N ALA A 22 7.01 -10.86 7.14
CA ALA A 22 8.27 -10.13 6.98
C ALA A 22 8.30 -8.83 7.82
N TYR A 23 7.16 -8.13 7.91
CA TYR A 23 7.02 -6.95 8.76
C TYR A 23 7.10 -7.32 10.23
N GLU A 24 6.37 -8.38 10.64
CA GLU A 24 6.43 -8.89 12.01
C GLU A 24 7.86 -9.32 12.40
N ALA A 25 8.57 -9.99 11.50
CA ALA A 25 9.95 -10.40 11.73
C ALA A 25 10.90 -9.20 11.86
N ALA A 26 10.74 -8.17 11.02
CA ALA A 26 11.52 -6.94 11.10
C ALA A 26 11.28 -6.18 12.42
N ALA A 27 10.05 -6.20 12.93
CA ALA A 27 9.69 -5.55 14.19
C ALA A 27 10.42 -6.12 15.42
N ARG A 28 11.02 -7.31 15.32
CA ARG A 28 11.80 -7.95 16.40
C ARG A 28 13.21 -7.37 16.57
N TYR A 29 13.65 -6.53 15.63
CA TYR A 29 14.94 -5.85 15.70
C TYR A 29 14.77 -4.43 16.26
N GLU A 30 15.78 -3.96 17.00
CA GLU A 30 15.92 -2.54 17.35
C GLU A 30 16.36 -1.76 16.10
N LEU A 31 15.40 -1.15 15.41
CA LEU A 31 15.60 -0.34 14.20
C LEU A 31 15.62 1.15 14.55
N ASP A 32 16.48 1.92 13.90
CA ASP A 32 16.47 3.38 13.95
C ASP A 32 15.29 3.95 13.15
N PHE A 33 15.00 3.33 12.00
CA PHE A 33 13.84 3.60 11.14
C PHE A 33 13.61 2.41 10.21
N TRP A 34 12.50 2.44 9.47
CA TRP A 34 12.28 1.55 8.33
C TRP A 34 11.79 2.34 7.13
N MET A 35 12.07 1.82 5.95
CA MET A 35 11.72 2.44 4.68
C MET A 35 10.70 1.60 3.94
N HIS A 36 9.73 2.26 3.32
CA HIS A 36 8.90 1.65 2.28
C HIS A 36 9.14 2.37 0.96
N VAL A 37 9.58 1.64 -0.06
CA VAL A 37 10.10 2.21 -1.32
C VAL A 37 9.18 1.95 -2.51
N GLY A 38 7.86 2.04 -2.29
CA GLY A 38 6.84 1.80 -3.32
C GLY A 38 5.99 0.55 -3.11
N ASP A 39 4.78 0.57 -3.67
CA ASP A 39 3.78 -0.49 -3.60
C ASP A 39 3.38 -0.86 -2.16
N PHE A 40 3.17 0.15 -1.33
CA PHE A 40 2.63 0.01 0.03
C PHE A 40 1.23 -0.60 0.00
N LEU A 41 0.47 -0.29 -1.05
CA LEU A 41 -0.77 -0.94 -1.39
C LEU A 41 -0.82 -1.24 -2.87
N TYR A 42 -1.77 -2.10 -3.24
CA TYR A 42 -2.18 -2.33 -4.62
C TYR A 42 -3.59 -1.80 -4.80
N GLU A 43 -3.90 -1.26 -5.97
CA GLU A 43 -5.18 -0.69 -6.37
C GLU A 43 -6.15 -1.75 -6.91
N ASN A 44 -5.63 -2.88 -7.41
CA ASN A 44 -6.43 -3.89 -8.11
C ASN A 44 -7.65 -4.38 -7.30
N GLY A 45 -8.66 -4.87 -8.02
CA GLY A 45 -9.78 -5.60 -7.41
C GLY A 45 -9.38 -6.99 -6.90
N GLU A 46 -10.28 -7.58 -6.13
CA GLU A 46 -10.19 -8.97 -5.70
C GLU A 46 -10.11 -9.89 -6.92
N ASP A 47 -9.37 -11.00 -6.80
CA ASP A 47 -9.19 -12.01 -7.84
C ASP A 47 -8.51 -11.55 -9.15
N ILE A 48 -7.99 -10.31 -9.19
CA ILE A 48 -7.22 -9.79 -10.34
C ILE A 48 -5.72 -10.03 -10.14
N TYR A 49 -5.18 -9.57 -9.02
CA TYR A 49 -3.75 -9.69 -8.71
C TYR A 49 -3.53 -9.79 -7.20
N PRO A 50 -3.45 -11.02 -6.65
CA PRO A 50 -3.43 -12.32 -7.33
C PRO A 50 -4.81 -12.79 -7.86
N SER A 51 -4.78 -13.72 -8.82
CA SER A 51 -5.97 -14.52 -9.18
C SER A 51 -6.37 -15.51 -8.08
N PRO A 52 -7.59 -16.10 -8.10
CA PRO A 52 -8.03 -17.04 -7.06
C PRO A 52 -7.10 -18.24 -6.88
N ALA A 53 -6.46 -18.70 -7.95
CA ALA A 53 -5.52 -19.83 -7.90
C ALA A 53 -4.15 -19.45 -7.29
N GLN A 54 -3.84 -18.16 -7.23
CA GLN A 54 -2.57 -17.62 -6.75
C GLN A 54 -2.66 -17.02 -5.35
N ALA A 55 -3.85 -16.58 -4.96
CA ALA A 55 -4.07 -15.93 -3.68
C ALA A 55 -3.62 -16.83 -2.52
N VAL A 56 -3.03 -16.21 -1.50
CA VAL A 56 -2.61 -16.87 -0.26
C VAL A 56 -3.51 -16.44 0.89
N ARG A 57 -3.91 -15.16 0.88
CA ARG A 57 -4.88 -14.61 1.83
C ARG A 57 -6.27 -14.68 1.19
N PHE A 58 -7.08 -15.60 1.69
CA PHE A 58 -8.51 -15.68 1.35
C PHE A 58 -9.34 -15.32 2.56
N ALA A 59 -10.24 -14.36 2.40
CA ALA A 59 -11.27 -14.09 3.39
C ALA A 59 -12.54 -13.66 2.66
N PRO A 60 -13.71 -14.26 2.96
CA PRO A 60 -14.95 -13.85 2.32
C PRO A 60 -15.33 -12.43 2.73
N PRO A 61 -16.10 -11.68 1.92
CA PRO A 61 -16.67 -10.41 2.34
C PRO A 61 -17.40 -10.52 3.69
N PRO A 62 -17.28 -9.53 4.59
CA PRO A 62 -16.56 -8.26 4.43
C PRO A 62 -15.07 -8.31 4.86
N TYR A 63 -14.51 -9.48 5.11
CA TYR A 63 -13.17 -9.64 5.68
C TYR A 63 -12.04 -9.75 4.64
N GLY A 64 -12.40 -9.82 3.35
CA GLY A 64 -11.49 -9.84 2.20
C GLY A 64 -10.93 -8.47 1.80
N LEU A 65 -10.50 -8.32 0.55
CA LEU A 65 -10.00 -7.05 0.03
C LEU A 65 -11.08 -5.96 0.13
N GLN A 66 -10.71 -4.77 0.62
CA GLN A 66 -11.62 -3.65 0.82
C GLN A 66 -11.11 -2.39 0.08
N PRO A 67 -11.91 -1.82 -0.85
CA PRO A 67 -13.08 -2.47 -1.46
C PRO A 67 -12.67 -3.73 -2.26
N PRO A 68 -13.62 -4.64 -2.58
CA PRO A 68 -13.33 -5.84 -3.37
C PRO A 68 -13.16 -5.54 -4.87
N HIS A 69 -13.45 -4.31 -5.29
CA HIS A 69 -13.17 -3.82 -6.64
C HIS A 69 -11.91 -2.96 -6.66
N GLU A 70 -11.52 -2.58 -7.86
CA GLU A 70 -10.40 -1.68 -8.08
C GLU A 70 -10.60 -0.31 -7.41
N ALA A 71 -9.56 0.19 -6.75
CA ALA A 71 -9.61 1.50 -6.10
C ALA A 71 -9.52 2.62 -7.14
N ILE A 72 -10.57 3.45 -7.20
CA ILE A 72 -10.69 4.55 -8.18
C ILE A 72 -11.02 5.87 -7.46
N THR A 73 -11.99 5.85 -6.55
CA THR A 73 -12.42 7.04 -5.82
C THR A 73 -11.56 7.28 -4.57
N LEU A 74 -11.56 8.51 -4.06
CA LEU A 74 -10.89 8.84 -2.79
C LEU A 74 -11.36 7.94 -1.63
N LYS A 75 -12.64 7.56 -1.62
CA LYS A 75 -13.19 6.65 -0.60
C LYS A 75 -12.55 5.26 -0.70
N ASP A 76 -12.31 4.78 -1.93
CA ASP A 76 -11.73 3.46 -2.17
C ASP A 76 -10.27 3.42 -1.73
N TYR A 77 -9.45 4.40 -2.12
CA TYR A 77 -8.06 4.47 -1.67
C TYR A 77 -7.93 4.59 -0.15
N ARG A 78 -8.80 5.38 0.50
CA ARG A 78 -8.85 5.44 1.97
C ARG A 78 -9.19 4.10 2.59
N ALA A 79 -10.18 3.39 2.05
CA ALA A 79 -10.55 2.05 2.51
C ALA A 79 -9.41 1.04 2.30
N ARG A 80 -8.68 1.15 1.18
CA ARG A 80 -7.51 0.30 0.88
C ARG A 80 -6.37 0.54 1.86
N HIS A 81 -6.01 1.79 2.13
CA HIS A 81 -5.03 2.11 3.18
C HIS A 81 -5.48 1.61 4.57
N ALA A 82 -6.75 1.81 4.91
CA ALA A 82 -7.32 1.35 6.17
C ALA A 82 -7.25 -0.18 6.30
N LEU A 83 -7.48 -0.93 5.22
CA LEU A 83 -7.34 -2.38 5.20
C LEU A 83 -5.89 -2.78 5.46
N TYR A 84 -4.94 -2.24 4.70
CA TYR A 84 -3.54 -2.62 4.81
C TYR A 84 -3.00 -2.36 6.23
N ARG A 85 -3.36 -1.22 6.84
CA ARG A 85 -2.99 -0.89 8.22
C ARG A 85 -3.66 -1.75 9.31
N GLN A 86 -4.61 -2.62 8.96
CA GLN A 86 -5.16 -3.61 9.90
C GLN A 86 -4.25 -4.84 10.04
N ASP A 87 -3.27 -5.03 9.15
CA ASP A 87 -2.38 -6.18 9.27
C ASP A 87 -1.51 -6.11 10.54
N PRO A 88 -1.51 -7.16 11.40
CA PRO A 88 -0.75 -7.16 12.66
C PRO A 88 0.77 -7.01 12.48
N GLY A 89 1.34 -7.53 11.40
CA GLY A 89 2.77 -7.42 11.09
C GLY A 89 3.14 -5.98 10.76
N LEU A 90 2.33 -5.31 9.93
CA LEU A 90 2.52 -3.90 9.62
C LEU A 90 2.31 -3.02 10.85
N GLN A 91 1.30 -3.30 11.68
CA GLN A 91 1.09 -2.59 12.95
C GLN A 91 2.30 -2.74 13.88
N SER A 92 2.85 -3.95 14.00
CA SER A 92 4.03 -4.22 14.82
C SER A 92 5.25 -3.43 14.36
N LEU A 93 5.56 -3.42 13.06
CA LEU A 93 6.70 -2.66 12.52
C LEU A 93 6.47 -1.15 12.61
N SER A 94 5.25 -0.68 12.34
CA SER A 94 4.89 0.74 12.46
C SER A 94 5.03 1.26 13.89
N ALA A 95 4.77 0.41 14.89
CA ALA A 95 4.93 0.76 16.29
C ALA A 95 6.39 0.68 16.78
N SER A 96 7.26 -0.08 16.10
CA SER A 96 8.63 -0.30 16.57
C SER A 96 9.62 0.79 16.16
N ALA A 97 9.42 1.44 15.00
CA ALA A 97 10.31 2.50 14.52
C ALA A 97 9.62 3.44 13.51
N ALA A 98 10.22 4.62 13.29
CA ALA A 98 9.70 5.61 12.33
C ALA A 98 9.74 5.07 10.89
N LEU A 99 8.68 5.37 10.12
CA LEU A 99 8.58 5.06 8.70
C LEU A 99 9.03 6.25 7.84
N ILE A 100 9.96 6.00 6.91
CA ILE A 100 10.25 6.87 5.76
C ILE A 100 9.64 6.22 4.52
N ALA A 101 8.73 6.89 3.83
CA ALA A 101 7.99 6.30 2.73
C ALA A 101 8.10 7.13 1.45
N ILE A 102 8.13 6.43 0.32
CA ILE A 102 7.88 6.96 -1.02
C ILE A 102 6.96 5.98 -1.75
N TRP A 103 6.07 6.49 -2.59
CA TRP A 103 5.21 5.67 -3.45
C TRP A 103 5.97 5.16 -4.69
N ASP A 104 5.39 4.17 -5.36
CA ASP A 104 5.67 3.82 -6.75
C ASP A 104 4.34 3.90 -7.53
N ASP A 105 4.05 2.95 -8.42
CA ASP A 105 2.89 3.00 -9.30
C ASP A 105 1.60 2.53 -8.64
N HIS A 106 1.64 1.45 -7.87
CA HIS A 106 0.45 0.80 -7.34
C HIS A 106 -0.27 1.57 -6.22
N GLU A 107 0.37 2.59 -5.63
CA GLU A 107 -0.35 3.58 -4.81
C GLU A 107 -1.41 4.35 -5.61
N ILE A 108 -1.27 4.41 -6.94
CA ILE A 108 -2.20 5.05 -7.86
C ILE A 108 -2.82 3.99 -8.76
N ALA A 109 -2.11 3.53 -9.77
CA ALA A 109 -2.53 2.51 -10.72
C ALA A 109 -1.31 2.00 -11.48
N ASN A 110 -1.23 0.69 -11.72
CA ASN A 110 -0.09 0.01 -12.35
C ASN A 110 0.43 0.75 -13.61
N ASN A 111 1.75 0.98 -13.68
CA ASN A 111 2.47 1.62 -14.78
C ASN A 111 1.88 2.97 -15.27
N PRO A 112 1.83 4.03 -14.43
CA PRO A 112 1.33 5.34 -14.80
C PRO A 112 2.36 6.12 -15.62
N TRP A 113 1.85 7.00 -16.47
CA TRP A 113 2.62 8.02 -17.17
C TRP A 113 1.86 9.35 -17.19
N THR A 114 2.26 10.27 -18.07
CA THR A 114 1.78 11.66 -18.08
C THR A 114 0.27 11.83 -18.28
N GLY A 115 -0.45 10.83 -18.79
CA GLY A 115 -1.88 10.96 -19.12
C GLY A 115 -2.71 9.69 -18.96
N GLY A 116 -2.20 8.69 -18.24
CA GLY A 116 -2.92 7.44 -17.99
C GLY A 116 -2.05 6.44 -17.24
N ALA A 117 -2.58 5.24 -17.07
CA ALA A 117 -1.87 4.09 -16.53
C ALA A 117 -2.27 2.83 -17.29
N LEU A 118 -1.47 1.77 -17.18
CA LEU A 118 -1.83 0.47 -17.76
C LEU A 118 -3.14 -0.04 -17.16
N ASN A 119 -3.31 0.12 -15.85
CA ASN A 119 -4.51 -0.27 -15.14
C ASN A 119 -5.45 0.93 -14.93
N HIS A 120 -5.81 1.60 -16.03
CA HIS A 120 -6.85 2.63 -16.05
C HIS A 120 -7.57 2.66 -17.41
N ASN A 121 -8.90 2.80 -17.41
CA ASN A 121 -9.70 2.81 -18.64
C ASN A 121 -10.83 3.87 -18.62
N PRO A 122 -11.42 4.20 -19.79
CA PRO A 122 -12.44 5.27 -19.88
C PRO A 122 -13.70 5.04 -19.04
N GLY A 123 -13.97 3.82 -18.59
CA GLY A 123 -15.12 3.52 -17.72
C GLY A 123 -14.91 3.91 -16.26
N GLU A 124 -13.69 4.30 -15.87
CA GLU A 124 -13.29 4.61 -14.49
C GLU A 124 -13.24 6.11 -14.19
N GLY A 125 -13.66 6.94 -15.15
CA GLY A 125 -13.60 8.40 -15.06
C GLY A 125 -12.28 8.97 -15.56
N GLU A 126 -12.02 10.23 -15.21
CA GLU A 126 -10.84 10.96 -15.67
C GLU A 126 -9.58 10.52 -14.91
N TRP A 127 -8.50 10.24 -15.64
CA TRP A 127 -7.22 9.82 -15.06
C TRP A 127 -6.71 10.79 -13.98
N GLU A 128 -6.77 12.09 -14.27
CA GLU A 128 -6.28 13.13 -13.38
C GLU A 128 -7.07 13.16 -12.05
N GLU A 129 -8.35 12.82 -12.08
CA GLU A 129 -9.18 12.71 -10.87
C GLU A 129 -8.76 11.50 -10.03
N ARG A 130 -8.59 10.33 -10.66
CA ARG A 130 -8.11 9.12 -9.99
C ARG A 130 -6.74 9.34 -9.35
N LYS A 131 -5.80 9.93 -10.10
CA LYS A 131 -4.45 10.28 -9.61
C LYS A 131 -4.50 11.23 -8.42
N ALA A 132 -5.33 12.28 -8.49
CA ALA A 132 -5.49 13.23 -7.38
C ALA A 132 -6.10 12.55 -6.14
N ASN A 133 -7.08 11.66 -6.31
CA ASN A 133 -7.69 10.88 -5.23
C ASN A 133 -6.66 9.98 -4.53
N ALA A 134 -5.85 9.26 -5.30
CA ALA A 134 -4.80 8.38 -4.80
C ALA A 134 -3.72 9.14 -4.00
N ILE A 135 -3.15 10.20 -4.60
CA ILE A 135 -2.11 11.03 -3.96
C ILE A 135 -2.64 11.67 -2.67
N ARG A 136 -3.89 12.15 -2.68
CA ARG A 136 -4.52 12.68 -1.47
C ARG A 136 -4.63 11.63 -0.38
N ALA A 137 -5.12 10.42 -0.70
CA ALA A 137 -5.21 9.34 0.28
C ALA A 137 -3.83 8.95 0.82
N TYR A 138 -2.81 8.91 -0.04
CA TYR A 138 -1.43 8.64 0.38
C TYR A 138 -0.96 9.64 1.45
N HIS A 139 -1.13 10.94 1.22
CA HIS A 139 -0.73 11.95 2.21
C HIS A 139 -1.58 11.92 3.49
N GLU A 140 -2.83 11.48 3.43
CA GLU A 140 -3.68 11.30 4.61
C GLU A 140 -3.25 10.09 5.47
N TRP A 141 -2.66 9.06 4.87
CA TRP A 141 -2.37 7.77 5.51
C TRP A 141 -0.90 7.47 5.73
N MET A 142 0.01 8.17 5.06
CA MET A 142 1.46 7.98 5.14
C MET A 142 2.10 9.15 5.89
N PRO A 143 3.17 8.92 6.70
CA PRO A 143 3.82 9.96 7.50
C PRO A 143 4.69 10.88 6.62
N THR A 144 4.06 11.55 5.67
CA THR A 144 4.69 12.48 4.73
C THR A 144 4.28 13.90 5.07
N ARG A 145 5.15 14.85 4.75
CA ARG A 145 4.83 16.27 4.84
C ARG A 145 4.35 16.70 3.46
N ALA A 146 3.12 17.22 3.38
CA ALA A 146 2.60 17.79 2.14
C ALA A 146 3.24 19.15 1.82
N GLU A 147 3.82 19.81 2.82
CA GLU A 147 4.50 21.10 2.73
C GLU A 147 5.88 21.03 3.42
N PRO A 148 6.90 21.78 2.95
CA PRO A 148 8.25 21.78 3.52
C PRO A 148 8.33 22.12 5.02
#